data_AF-A0A383BXJ2-F1
#
_entry.id   AF-A0A383BXJ2-F1
#
_cell.length_a   1.000
_cell.length_b   1.000
_cell.length_c   1.000
_cell.angle_alpha   90.00
_cell.angle_beta   90.00
_cell.angle_gamma   90.00
#
_symmetry.space_group_name_H-M   'P 1'
#
loop_
_entity.id
_entity.type
_entity.pdbx_description
1 polymer ?
#
loop_
_entity_poly.entity_id
_entity_poly.type
_entity_poly.pdbx_seq_one_letter_code
_entity_poly.pdbx_strand_id
1 'polypeptide(L)' 'VAPPDTAGTLAVTGDPDADLLVNTDPLALLIGMLLDQQVPMEWAFRG' A
#
# COMPACT_ATOMS: atom_id res chain seq x y z
N VAL A 1 14.82 -9.97 14.96
CA VAL A 1 14.02 -10.57 13.88
C VAL A 1 12.58 -10.20 14.16
N ALA A 2 11.97 -9.32 13.36
CA ALA A 2 10.56 -8.96 13.52
C ALA A 2 9.67 -10.16 13.12
N PRO A 3 8.52 -10.37 13.78
CA PRO A 3 7.72 -11.57 13.57
C PRO A 3 6.98 -11.51 12.22
N PRO A 4 6.69 -12.68 11.61
CA PRO A 4 5.84 -12.78 10.42
C PRO A 4 4.38 -12.47 10.79
N ASP A 5 3.66 -11.83 9.87
CA ASP A 5 2.19 -11.85 9.77
C ASP A 5 1.34 -10.82 10.54
N THR A 6 1.91 -9.74 11.08
CA THR A 6 1.07 -8.61 11.54
C THR A 6 0.72 -7.68 10.38
N ALA A 7 -0.10 -8.15 9.44
CA ALA A 7 -0.80 -7.27 8.49
C ALA A 7 -1.88 -6.49 9.25
N GLY A 8 -1.46 -5.50 10.05
CA GLY A 8 -2.36 -4.50 10.58
C GLY A 8 -2.87 -3.66 9.41
N THR A 9 -4.18 -3.37 9.36
CA THR A 9 -4.82 -2.59 8.31
C THR A 9 -4.05 -1.28 8.06
N LEU A 10 -3.27 -1.26 6.98
CA LEU A 10 -2.54 -0.10 6.50
C LEU A 10 -3.54 0.82 5.79
N ALA A 11 -3.86 1.95 6.42
CA ALA A 11 -4.66 3.02 5.83
C ALA A 11 -3.72 4.10 5.26
N VAL A 12 -3.09 3.81 4.13
CA VAL A 12 -1.99 4.62 3.56
C VAL A 12 -2.49 5.52 2.44
N THR A 13 -3.52 5.11 1.73
CA THR A 13 -4.02 5.80 0.54
C THR A 13 -5.24 6.68 0.81
N GLY A 14 -5.96 6.42 1.91
CA GLY A 14 -7.22 7.12 2.24
C GLY A 14 -8.41 6.66 1.40
N ASP A 15 -8.21 5.71 0.50
CA ASP A 15 -9.23 5.04 -0.29
C ASP A 15 -9.39 3.58 0.20
N PRO A 16 -10.61 3.15 0.55
CA PRO A 16 -10.83 1.85 1.17
C PRO A 16 -10.52 0.67 0.25
N ASP A 17 -10.65 0.83 -1.07
CA ASP A 17 -10.37 -0.24 -2.03
C ASP A 17 -8.86 -0.35 -2.30
N ALA A 18 -8.16 0.78 -2.39
CA ALA A 18 -6.70 0.81 -2.52
C ALA A 18 -6.01 0.34 -1.23
N ASP A 19 -6.52 0.70 -0.05
CA ASP A 19 -6.03 0.19 1.22
C ASP A 19 -6.23 -1.33 1.33
N LEU A 20 -7.38 -1.88 0.87
CA LEU A 20 -7.58 -3.32 0.81
C LEU A 20 -6.54 -4.00 -0.10
N LEU A 21 -6.24 -3.40 -1.25
CA LEU A 21 -5.26 -3.93 -2.20
C LEU A 21 -3.84 -3.92 -1.62
N VAL A 22 -3.43 -2.84 -0.93
CA VAL A 22 -2.13 -2.73 -0.27
C VAL A 22 -1.98 -3.73 0.89
N ASN A 23 -3.07 -4.01 1.61
CA ASN A 23 -3.06 -4.98 2.71
C ASN A 23 -3.05 -6.45 2.24
N THR A 24 -3.50 -6.71 1.01
CA THR A 24 -3.69 -8.08 0.50
C THR A 24 -2.68 -8.49 -0.58
N ASP A 25 -2.05 -7.52 -1.27
CA ASP A 25 -1.06 -7.77 -2.32
C ASP A 25 0.31 -7.13 -1.97
N PRO A 26 1.35 -7.94 -1.68
CA PRO A 26 2.71 -7.47 -1.44
C PRO A 26 3.32 -6.66 -2.61
N LEU A 27 2.86 -6.89 -3.85
CA LEU A 27 3.32 -6.16 -5.03
C LEU A 27 2.70 -4.76 -5.06
N ALA A 28 1.45 -4.60 -4.64
CA ALA A 28 0.80 -3.29 -4.49
C ALA A 28 1.51 -2.44 -3.42
N LEU A 29 1.94 -3.05 -2.32
CA LEU A 29 2.76 -2.41 -1.29
C LEU A 29 4.12 -1.97 -1.84
N LEU A 30 4.80 -2.82 -2.63
CA LEU A 30 6.10 -2.48 -3.24
C LEU A 30 5.96 -1.35 -4.27
N ILE A 31 4.92 -1.37 -5.11
CA ILE A 31 4.64 -0.31 -6.09
C ILE A 31 4.33 1.00 -5.36
N GLY A 32 3.51 0.97 -4.30
CA GLY A 32 3.25 2.12 -3.45
C GLY A 32 4.54 2.72 -2.88
N MET A 33 5.39 1.88 -2.27
CA MET A 33 6.67 2.32 -1.70
C MET A 33 7.67 2.86 -2.75
N LEU A 34 7.62 2.34 -3.99
CA LEU A 34 8.46 2.83 -5.09
C LEU A 34 7.96 4.18 -5.63
N LEU A 35 6.64 4.39 -5.68
CA LEU A 35 6.04 5.63 -6.18
C LEU A 35 6.14 6.77 -5.17
N ASP A 36 6.02 6.48 -3.87
CA ASP A 36 6.13 7.45 -2.76
C ASP A 36 7.45 8.27 -2.80
N GLN A 37 8.47 7.76 -3.49
CA GLN A 37 9.75 8.44 -3.62
C GLN A 37 9.73 9.67 -4.56
N GLN A 38 8.75 9.83 -5.47
CA GLN A 38 8.62 11.03 -6.34
C GLN A 38 7.18 11.43 -6.72
N VAL A 39 6.18 10.60 -6.47
CA VAL A 39 4.77 10.83 -6.82
C VAL A 39 3.89 10.38 -5.64
N PRO A 40 2.93 11.19 -5.17
CA PRO A 40 2.06 10.80 -4.07
C PRO A 40 1.32 9.50 -4.41
N MET A 41 1.33 8.55 -3.47
CA MET A 41 0.78 7.20 -3.61
C MET A 41 -0.68 7.18 -4.10
N GLU A 42 -1.43 8.24 -3.81
CA GLU A 42 -2.81 8.48 -4.25
C GLU A 42 -2.99 8.53 -5.79
N TRP A 43 -1.92 8.70 -6.57
CA TRP A 43 -1.98 8.68 -8.05
C TRP A 43 -1.77 7.28 -8.63
N ALA A 44 -1.18 6.36 -7.86
CA ALA A 44 -0.89 5.00 -8.30
C ALA A 44 -2.15 4.15 -8.49
N PHE A 45 -3.21 4.46 -7.74
CA PHE A 45 -4.40 3.63 -7.60
C PHE A 45 -5.67 4.24 -8.22
N ARG A 46 -5.56 5.31 -9.02
CA ARG A 46 -6.71 5.94 -9.73
C ARG A 46 -7.06 5.26 -11.07
N GLY A 47 -6.82 3.95 -11.19
CA GLY A 47 -7.12 3.15 -12.38
C GLY A 47 -8.55 2.66 -12.41
#